data_AF-A0A510TL69-F1
#
_entry.id   AF-A0A510TL69-F1
#
_cell.length_a   1.000
_cell.length_b   1.000
_cell.length_c   1.000
_cell.angle_alpha   90.00
_cell.angle_beta   90.00
_cell.angle_gamma   90.00
#
_symmetry.space_group_name_H-M   'P 1'
#
loop_
_entity.id
_entity.type
_entity.pdbx_description
1 polymer ?
#
loop_
_entity_poly.entity_id
_entity_poly.type
_entity_poly.pdbx_seq_one_letter_code
_entity_poly.pdbx_strand_id
1 'polypeptide(L)'
;MHIGIRRSAVATALACSVVLPAAGAAGAGVPTSGAASHVGVEYFPDTAGEGARTSVPADSPHTQPAADARRRTAAPSKDGEVVPLAETGPTADRLDVTIIGDGYTAAEQDDFIEDARTKWDEVTDIDPYKSYAGLFNVWAVKAVSQDSGVTGDPSRDAVRNTALGSYFWCGDTERLICVDLDRTKTYADKAPATDLVIVISNSTKYGGAGYSGLAADYGYDGVSTLSSDNDRSTLIAAHEMAHSVGLLADEYQYAGYGDYPYPEPAYPNASTLTAGEMAAKHTKWASWLGEPDPSGGVVGAFEGADYYEHGVHRPTENSIMRALNTDRFNLPGREAMIAGFYRSANALTPLVDTSATASRFTRLAVGLADLGPGLSRPRLRWYVDGREAGQARGKTSVLPAALGVPADKRAHKVTATVVDTTSAVRSPAVRDLTSNSATWTVRR
;
A
#
# COMPACT_ATOMS: atom_id res chain seq x y z
N MET A 1 10.56 10.01 -2.77
CA MET A 1 9.78 8.77 -2.83
C MET A 1 10.05 8.08 -4.17
N HIS A 2 10.98 7.13 -4.18
CA HIS A 2 11.15 6.22 -5.31
C HIS A 2 10.33 4.98 -4.98
N ILE A 3 9.16 4.83 -5.60
CA ILE A 3 8.49 3.53 -5.66
C ILE A 3 9.50 2.60 -6.34
N GLY A 4 9.89 1.53 -5.64
CA GLY A 4 10.63 0.41 -6.22
C GLY A 4 9.72 -0.33 -7.19
N ILE A 5 9.48 0.25 -8.38
CA ILE A 5 8.66 -0.37 -9.42
C ILE A 5 9.33 -1.72 -9.74
N ARG A 6 8.66 -2.82 -9.40
CA ARG A 6 8.93 -4.13 -10.00
C ARG A 6 8.74 -3.94 -11.50
N ARG A 7 9.85 -3.75 -12.22
CA ARG A 7 9.83 -3.56 -13.68
C ARG A 7 9.31 -4.85 -14.31
N SER A 8 8.03 -4.90 -14.61
CA SER A 8 7.50 -5.79 -15.63
C SER A 8 8.12 -5.35 -16.96
N ALA A 9 9.09 -6.14 -17.43
CA ALA A 9 9.76 -5.90 -18.70
C ALA A 9 8.72 -6.00 -19.83
N VAL A 10 8.47 -4.88 -20.53
CA VAL A 10 8.65 -4.67 -21.98
C VAL A 10 8.13 -3.26 -22.31
N ALA A 11 9.03 -2.29 -22.39
CA ALA A 11 8.86 -1.09 -23.20
C ALA A 11 10.23 -0.46 -23.48
N THR A 12 10.71 -0.62 -24.71
CA THR A 12 11.97 -0.04 -25.18
C THR A 12 11.77 1.46 -25.41
N ALA A 13 12.41 2.31 -24.60
CA ALA A 13 12.56 3.73 -24.88
C ALA A 13 14.05 4.10 -24.83
N LEU A 14 14.55 4.64 -25.94
CA LEU A 14 15.91 5.11 -26.13
C LEU A 14 16.14 6.35 -25.26
N ALA A 15 17.12 6.31 -24.34
CA ALA A 15 17.52 7.47 -23.55
C ALA A 15 18.90 7.96 -24.02
N CYS A 16 18.98 9.24 -24.40
CA CYS A 16 20.23 9.96 -24.66
C CYS A 16 20.88 10.37 -23.33
N SER A 17 22.10 9.89 -23.09
CA SER A 17 22.91 10.21 -21.91
C SER A 17 23.63 11.55 -22.08
N VAL A 18 23.48 12.46 -21.12
CA VAL A 18 24.38 13.61 -20.94
C VAL A 18 25.20 13.37 -19.68
N VAL A 19 26.52 13.35 -19.84
CA VAL A 19 27.52 13.14 -18.78
C VAL A 19 27.86 14.48 -18.13
N LEU A 20 27.90 14.53 -16.79
CA LEU A 20 28.56 15.59 -16.03
C LEU A 20 29.52 14.97 -14.99
N PRO A 21 30.66 15.62 -14.69
CA PRO A 21 31.80 14.97 -14.06
C PRO A 21 31.73 14.94 -12.52
N ALA A 22 32.29 13.89 -11.95
CA ALA A 22 32.52 13.69 -10.53
C ALA A 22 33.69 14.57 -10.03
N ALA A 23 33.56 15.10 -8.81
CA ALA A 23 34.67 15.72 -8.10
C ALA A 23 34.68 15.29 -6.61
N GLY A 24 35.80 14.66 -6.22
CA GLY A 24 36.44 14.86 -4.92
C GLY A 24 35.97 14.03 -3.73
N ALA A 25 36.51 12.81 -3.59
CA ALA A 25 36.55 12.09 -2.32
C ALA A 25 37.67 12.63 -1.42
N ALA A 26 37.41 12.80 -0.12
CA ALA A 26 38.44 12.91 0.90
C ALA A 26 37.95 12.37 2.26
N GLY A 27 38.74 11.44 2.82
CA GLY A 27 38.81 11.21 4.28
C GLY A 27 38.02 10.04 4.85
N ALA A 28 38.55 8.82 4.73
CA ALA A 28 38.10 7.67 5.51
C ALA A 28 38.38 7.86 7.00
N GLY A 29 37.32 8.01 7.79
CA GLY A 29 37.31 7.77 9.24
C GLY A 29 36.63 6.43 9.53
N VAL A 30 37.27 5.59 10.33
CA VAL A 30 36.69 4.34 10.83
C VAL A 30 35.39 4.66 11.57
N PRO A 31 34.22 4.09 11.21
CA PRO A 31 33.01 4.35 11.96
C PRO A 31 33.09 3.63 13.30
N THR A 32 33.17 4.43 14.36
CA THR A 32 32.89 3.99 15.72
C THR A 32 31.43 3.54 15.80
N SER A 33 31.20 2.32 16.26
CA SER A 33 29.88 1.77 16.56
C SER A 33 29.12 2.62 17.57
N GLY A 34 27.82 2.88 17.32
CA GLY A 34 26.85 3.06 18.41
C GLY A 34 25.94 4.29 18.42
N ALA A 35 25.62 4.94 17.30
CA ALA A 35 24.45 5.81 17.25
C ALA A 35 23.27 5.04 16.65
N ALA A 36 22.20 4.83 17.42
CA ALA A 36 20.97 4.23 16.92
C ALA A 36 20.43 5.07 15.76
N SER A 37 20.18 4.43 14.61
CA SER A 37 19.49 5.08 13.50
C SER A 37 18.10 5.49 13.98
N HIS A 38 17.71 6.72 13.66
CA HIS A 38 16.37 7.22 13.97
C HIS A 38 15.53 7.26 12.70
N VAL A 39 14.24 7.05 12.86
CA VAL A 39 13.24 7.08 11.80
C VAL A 39 12.10 8.00 12.21
N GLY A 40 11.62 8.79 11.24
CA GLY A 40 10.43 9.61 11.44
C GLY A 40 9.19 8.72 11.45
N VAL A 41 8.40 8.81 12.49
CA VAL A 41 7.15 8.06 12.63
C VAL A 41 5.96 8.98 12.78
N GLU A 42 4.82 8.49 12.33
CA GLU A 42 3.51 9.04 12.59
C GLU A 42 2.79 8.25 13.69
N TYR A 43 1.92 8.91 14.45
CA TYR A 43 1.01 8.30 15.40
C TYR A 43 -0.22 9.19 15.62
N PHE A 44 -1.27 8.63 16.23
CA PHE A 44 -2.49 9.37 16.57
C PHE A 44 -2.67 9.44 18.10
N PRO A 45 -2.51 10.64 18.70
CA PRO A 45 -2.62 10.80 20.16
C PRO A 45 -4.01 10.44 20.72
N ASP A 46 -5.07 10.65 19.92
CA ASP A 46 -6.46 10.36 20.25
C ASP A 46 -7.09 9.49 19.15
N THR A 47 -7.93 8.54 19.56
CA THR A 47 -8.79 7.68 18.73
C THR A 47 -9.70 8.42 17.73
N ALA A 48 -9.89 9.72 17.88
CA ALA A 48 -10.69 10.57 17.00
C ALA A 48 -9.93 11.83 16.53
N GLY A 49 -8.67 11.97 16.95
CA GLY A 49 -7.88 13.18 16.76
C GLY A 49 -7.12 13.20 15.44
N GLU A 50 -6.40 14.31 15.25
CA GLU A 50 -5.44 14.49 14.17
C GLU A 50 -4.16 13.70 14.41
N GLY A 51 -3.40 13.45 13.35
CA GLY A 51 -2.10 12.79 13.42
C GLY A 51 -1.02 13.68 14.03
N ALA A 52 0.07 13.04 14.41
CA ALA A 52 1.26 13.68 14.95
C ALA A 52 2.51 12.92 14.53
N ARG A 53 3.64 13.62 14.43
CA ARG A 53 4.93 13.05 14.01
C ARG A 53 6.00 13.26 15.07
N THR A 54 6.86 12.27 15.17
CA THR A 54 8.06 12.33 16.01
C THR A 54 9.19 11.51 15.38
N SER A 55 10.37 11.53 16.00
CA SER A 55 11.52 10.73 15.60
C SER A 55 11.82 9.73 16.69
N VAL A 56 11.95 8.46 16.33
CA VAL A 56 12.17 7.34 17.27
C VAL A 56 13.35 6.50 16.80
N PRO A 57 14.00 5.73 17.69
CA PRO A 57 14.98 4.74 17.28
C PRO A 57 14.36 3.69 16.34
N ALA A 58 15.13 3.23 15.36
CA ALA A 58 14.74 2.17 14.43
C ALA A 58 14.85 0.76 15.06
N ASP A 59 15.63 0.63 16.13
CA ASP A 59 15.78 -0.56 16.95
C ASP A 59 14.87 -0.52 18.18
N SER A 60 14.50 -1.70 18.70
CA SER A 60 13.78 -1.80 19.97
C SER A 60 14.68 -2.39 21.07
N PRO A 61 14.71 -1.78 22.27
CA PRO A 61 15.44 -2.32 23.41
C PRO A 61 14.73 -3.51 24.07
N HIS A 62 13.50 -3.85 23.66
CA HIS A 62 12.64 -4.84 24.31
C HIS A 62 12.55 -6.17 23.55
N THR A 63 13.61 -6.52 22.84
CA THR A 63 13.58 -7.60 21.88
C THR A 63 14.15 -8.91 22.41
N GLN A 64 13.63 -10.06 21.95
CA GLN A 64 14.11 -11.35 22.45
C GLN A 64 15.53 -11.68 22.04
N PRO A 65 16.36 -12.26 22.94
CA PRO A 65 17.68 -12.72 22.56
C PRO A 65 17.62 -13.79 21.46
N ALA A 66 18.45 -13.65 20.42
CA ALA A 66 18.52 -14.61 19.32
C ALA A 66 18.89 -16.04 19.76
N ALA A 67 19.57 -16.19 20.90
CA ALA A 67 19.93 -17.47 21.48
C ALA A 67 18.71 -18.26 22.01
N ASP A 68 17.69 -17.56 22.51
CA ASP A 68 16.51 -18.19 23.10
C ASP A 68 15.50 -18.62 22.02
N ALA A 69 15.44 -17.90 20.89
CA ALA A 69 14.68 -18.32 19.70
C ALA A 69 15.14 -19.69 19.15
N ARG A 70 16.40 -20.09 19.41
CA ARG A 70 16.94 -21.40 18.99
C ARG A 70 16.68 -22.51 20.00
N ARG A 71 16.25 -22.21 21.23
CA ARG A 71 16.11 -23.17 22.35
C ARG A 71 14.67 -23.69 22.53
N ARG A 72 13.86 -23.64 21.46
CA ARG A 72 12.47 -24.09 21.44
C ARG A 72 12.39 -25.63 21.53
N THR A 73 12.03 -26.15 22.70
CA THR A 73 11.71 -27.57 22.92
C THR A 73 10.26 -27.75 23.36
N ALA A 74 9.44 -28.38 22.52
CA ALA A 74 8.36 -29.36 22.84
C ALA A 74 7.29 -29.46 21.73
N ALA A 75 7.17 -28.45 20.85
CA ALA A 75 6.32 -28.49 19.65
C ALA A 75 7.16 -28.10 18.42
N PRO A 76 6.81 -28.55 17.20
CA PRO A 76 7.43 -28.00 16.00
C PRO A 76 7.18 -26.49 15.97
N SER A 77 8.26 -25.71 16.09
CA SER A 77 8.21 -24.26 16.08
C SER A 77 7.64 -23.76 14.74
N LYS A 78 6.41 -23.23 14.75
CA LYS A 78 5.75 -22.55 13.61
C LYS A 78 6.25 -21.12 13.38
N ASP A 79 7.38 -20.77 13.95
CA ASP A 79 7.94 -19.43 13.84
C ASP A 79 8.44 -19.11 12.43
N GLY A 80 7.98 -18.00 11.90
CA GLY A 80 8.14 -17.64 10.50
C GLY A 80 7.23 -18.40 9.54
N GLU A 81 6.30 -19.23 10.02
CA GLU A 81 5.29 -19.83 9.15
C GLU A 81 4.48 -18.73 8.48
N VAL A 82 4.35 -18.83 7.16
CA VAL A 82 3.53 -17.93 6.34
C VAL A 82 2.18 -18.59 6.10
N VAL A 83 1.11 -17.84 6.38
CA VAL A 83 -0.27 -18.26 6.16
C VAL A 83 -0.92 -17.29 5.17
N PRO A 84 -1.39 -17.75 3.99
CA PRO A 84 -2.17 -16.90 3.10
C PRO A 84 -3.50 -16.53 3.77
N LEU A 85 -3.77 -15.23 3.88
CA LEU A 85 -5.09 -14.73 4.26
C LEU A 85 -5.96 -14.47 3.02
N ALA A 86 -5.34 -13.93 1.96
CA ALA A 86 -5.94 -13.76 0.65
C ALA A 86 -4.87 -13.92 -0.44
N GLU A 87 -5.06 -14.85 -1.38
CA GLU A 87 -4.20 -15.04 -2.56
C GLU A 87 -5.05 -14.82 -3.81
N THR A 88 -5.02 -13.61 -4.36
CA THR A 88 -5.93 -13.16 -5.42
C THR A 88 -5.28 -13.19 -6.80
N GLY A 89 -3.98 -13.46 -6.87
CA GLY A 89 -3.22 -13.65 -8.11
C GLY A 89 -1.71 -13.73 -7.88
N PRO A 90 -0.91 -13.82 -8.96
CA PRO A 90 0.54 -13.85 -8.87
C PRO A 90 1.09 -12.58 -8.20
N THR A 91 2.14 -12.70 -7.38
CA THR A 91 2.82 -11.58 -6.69
C THR A 91 3.48 -10.55 -7.63
N ALA A 92 3.60 -10.88 -8.93
CA ALA A 92 4.04 -9.93 -9.95
C ALA A 92 2.91 -9.00 -10.43
N ASP A 93 1.65 -9.37 -10.15
CA ASP A 93 0.43 -8.72 -10.62
C ASP A 93 -0.43 -8.22 -9.45
N ARG A 94 0.07 -8.24 -8.22
CA ARG A 94 -0.66 -7.90 -6.99
C ARG A 94 0.18 -7.00 -6.09
N LEU A 95 -0.51 -6.21 -5.27
CA LEU A 95 0.10 -5.55 -4.13
C LEU A 95 0.15 -6.54 -2.98
N ASP A 96 1.35 -6.89 -2.51
CA ASP A 96 1.55 -7.88 -1.46
C ASP A 96 1.66 -7.21 -0.08
N VAL A 97 0.64 -7.40 0.76
CA VAL A 97 0.62 -6.94 2.17
C VAL A 97 1.08 -8.06 3.08
N THR A 98 2.08 -7.81 3.91
CA THR A 98 2.56 -8.77 4.90
C THR A 98 2.13 -8.33 6.31
N ILE A 99 1.33 -9.16 6.98
CA ILE A 99 0.88 -8.94 8.36
C ILE A 99 1.71 -9.79 9.30
N ILE A 100 2.32 -9.21 10.33
CA ILE A 100 3.19 -9.92 11.29
C ILE A 100 2.63 -9.72 12.69
N GLY A 101 2.47 -10.81 13.44
CA GLY A 101 1.99 -10.75 14.82
C GLY A 101 3.13 -10.64 15.81
N ASP A 102 3.04 -9.75 16.80
CA ASP A 102 3.99 -9.66 17.90
C ASP A 102 3.29 -9.68 19.26
N GLY A 103 3.95 -10.27 20.27
CA GLY A 103 3.33 -10.51 21.57
C GLY A 103 2.38 -11.71 21.62
N TYR A 104 2.39 -12.57 20.60
CA TYR A 104 1.67 -13.85 20.60
C TYR A 104 2.63 -14.99 20.86
N THR A 105 2.38 -15.78 21.90
CA THR A 105 3.17 -16.97 22.21
C THR A 105 2.92 -18.09 21.21
N ALA A 106 3.65 -19.20 21.33
CA ALA A 106 3.45 -20.38 20.49
C ALA A 106 2.01 -20.95 20.58
N ALA A 107 1.32 -20.75 21.72
CA ALA A 107 -0.04 -21.22 21.95
C ALA A 107 -1.12 -20.27 21.38
N GLU A 108 -0.78 -19.01 21.13
CA GLU A 108 -1.69 -17.94 20.69
C GLU A 108 -1.54 -17.65 19.18
N GLN A 109 -0.82 -18.50 18.44
CA GLN A 109 -0.58 -18.27 17.01
C GLN A 109 -1.84 -18.45 16.15
N ASP A 110 -2.84 -19.17 16.63
CA ASP A 110 -4.12 -19.26 15.93
C ASP A 110 -4.96 -18.01 16.22
N ASP A 111 -4.89 -17.44 17.43
CA ASP A 111 -5.49 -16.14 17.79
C ASP A 111 -4.90 -15.01 16.93
N PHE A 112 -3.57 -14.95 16.75
CA PHE A 112 -2.95 -14.00 15.82
C PHE A 112 -3.53 -14.09 14.40
N ILE A 113 -3.74 -15.31 13.88
CA ILE A 113 -4.27 -15.48 12.53
C ILE A 113 -5.72 -14.99 12.45
N GLU A 114 -6.51 -15.17 13.51
CA GLU A 114 -7.86 -14.61 13.61
C GLU A 114 -7.83 -13.07 13.67
N ASP A 115 -6.97 -12.48 14.48
CA ASP A 115 -6.79 -11.02 14.56
C ASP A 115 -6.33 -10.44 13.23
N ALA A 116 -5.39 -11.09 12.55
CA ALA A 116 -4.91 -10.67 11.24
C ALA A 116 -6.01 -10.69 10.18
N ARG A 117 -6.92 -11.68 10.22
CA ARG A 117 -8.10 -11.71 9.33
C ARG A 117 -9.06 -10.59 9.69
N THR A 118 -9.41 -10.45 10.95
CA THR A 118 -10.33 -9.42 11.44
C THR A 118 -9.85 -8.02 11.07
N LYS A 119 -8.57 -7.72 11.32
CA LYS A 119 -7.98 -6.41 11.00
C LYS A 119 -7.88 -6.17 9.50
N TRP A 120 -7.58 -7.19 8.70
CA TRP A 120 -7.62 -7.06 7.26
C TRP A 120 -9.05 -6.83 6.74
N ASP A 121 -10.04 -7.52 7.28
CA ASP A 121 -11.46 -7.35 6.93
C ASP A 121 -11.95 -5.94 7.27
N GLU A 122 -11.55 -5.39 8.42
CA GLU A 122 -11.84 -4.01 8.81
C GLU A 122 -11.18 -2.99 7.87
N VAL A 123 -9.89 -3.15 7.51
CA VAL A 123 -9.21 -2.30 6.51
C VAL A 123 -9.94 -2.38 5.17
N THR A 124 -10.33 -3.58 4.75
CA THR A 124 -11.02 -3.81 3.47
C THR A 124 -12.52 -3.56 3.52
N ASP A 125 -13.08 -3.05 4.62
CA ASP A 125 -14.42 -2.43 4.62
C ASP A 125 -14.37 -0.93 4.26
N ILE A 126 -13.17 -0.33 4.25
CA ILE A 126 -12.94 1.06 3.89
C ILE A 126 -12.75 1.19 2.38
N ASP A 127 -13.49 2.08 1.73
CA ASP A 127 -13.27 2.42 0.32
C ASP A 127 -12.10 3.41 0.17
N PRO A 128 -11.17 3.19 -0.78
CA PRO A 128 -11.30 2.27 -1.91
C PRO A 128 -10.70 0.86 -1.70
N TYR A 129 -10.13 0.51 -0.55
CA TYR A 129 -9.58 -0.85 -0.33
C TYR A 129 -10.63 -1.93 -0.61
N LYS A 130 -11.85 -1.76 -0.09
CA LYS A 130 -13.00 -2.63 -0.33
C LYS A 130 -13.25 -2.94 -1.80
N SER A 131 -13.40 -1.90 -2.61
CA SER A 131 -13.72 -2.00 -4.03
C SER A 131 -12.63 -2.67 -4.87
N TYR A 132 -11.41 -2.73 -4.35
CA TYR A 132 -10.22 -3.21 -5.05
C TYR A 132 -9.49 -4.34 -4.31
N ALA A 133 -10.13 -4.99 -3.34
CA ALA A 133 -9.54 -6.06 -2.53
C ALA A 133 -8.91 -7.19 -3.38
N GLY A 134 -9.48 -7.50 -4.55
CA GLY A 134 -8.92 -8.47 -5.51
C GLY A 134 -7.58 -8.09 -6.17
N LEU A 135 -7.04 -6.90 -5.91
CA LEU A 135 -5.71 -6.46 -6.33
C LEU A 135 -4.63 -6.70 -5.27
N PHE A 136 -5.01 -7.21 -4.10
CA PHE A 136 -4.09 -7.47 -3.00
C PHE A 136 -3.87 -8.96 -2.80
N ASN A 137 -2.64 -9.32 -2.48
CA ASN A 137 -2.34 -10.54 -1.76
C ASN A 137 -2.04 -10.18 -0.30
N VAL A 138 -2.39 -11.08 0.62
CA VAL A 138 -2.22 -10.85 2.06
C VAL A 138 -1.62 -12.09 2.70
N TRP A 139 -0.46 -11.90 3.30
CA TRP A 139 0.34 -12.95 3.91
C TRP A 139 0.48 -12.67 5.40
N ALA A 140 -0.03 -13.55 6.26
CA ALA A 140 0.25 -13.50 7.68
C ALA A 140 1.54 -14.26 7.99
N VAL A 141 2.45 -13.66 8.75
CA VAL A 141 3.71 -14.28 9.19
C VAL A 141 3.71 -14.40 10.70
N LYS A 142 3.82 -15.63 11.19
CA LYS A 142 3.82 -15.97 12.61
C LYS A 142 5.17 -15.63 13.25
N ALA A 143 5.28 -14.53 14.00
CA ALA A 143 6.45 -14.25 14.81
C ALA A 143 6.19 -14.69 16.26
N VAL A 144 6.75 -15.84 16.64
CA VAL A 144 6.46 -16.49 17.92
C VAL A 144 7.18 -15.76 19.04
N SER A 145 6.41 -15.08 19.89
CA SER A 145 6.89 -14.41 21.10
C SER A 145 7.03 -15.37 22.29
N GLN A 146 7.78 -14.96 23.31
CA GLN A 146 8.03 -15.72 24.54
C GLN A 146 6.99 -15.35 25.57
N ASP A 147 6.73 -14.05 25.69
CA ASP A 147 5.69 -13.51 26.53
C ASP A 147 4.48 -13.11 25.69
N SER A 148 3.30 -13.30 26.27
CA SER A 148 2.04 -12.76 25.76
C SER A 148 1.90 -11.28 26.13
N GLY A 149 1.41 -10.48 25.21
CA GLY A 149 1.22 -9.04 25.36
C GLY A 149 2.42 -8.19 24.89
N VAL A 150 2.37 -6.89 25.21
CA VAL A 150 3.29 -5.86 24.69
C VAL A 150 3.97 -5.13 25.85
N THR A 151 5.23 -4.71 25.68
CA THR A 151 5.89 -3.86 26.69
C THR A 151 5.14 -2.53 26.85
N GLY A 152 4.92 -2.09 28.09
CA GLY A 152 4.18 -0.86 28.42
C GLY A 152 2.65 -1.04 28.59
N ASP A 153 2.17 -2.29 28.61
CA ASP A 153 0.76 -2.68 28.80
C ASP A 153 0.66 -3.92 29.73
N PRO A 154 -0.20 -3.95 30.78
CA PRO A 154 -1.21 -2.95 31.17
C PRO A 154 -0.65 -1.69 31.86
N SER A 155 0.60 -1.70 32.28
CA SER A 155 1.26 -0.57 32.94
C SER A 155 2.54 -0.19 32.23
N ARG A 156 2.95 1.08 32.36
CA ARG A 156 4.15 1.62 31.68
C ARG A 156 5.43 0.86 32.00
N ASP A 157 5.53 0.27 33.18
CA ASP A 157 6.66 -0.52 33.66
C ASP A 157 6.59 -2.01 33.29
N ALA A 158 5.50 -2.48 32.67
CA ALA A 158 5.39 -3.86 32.21
C ALA A 158 6.39 -4.11 31.08
N VAL A 159 7.28 -5.10 31.27
CA VAL A 159 8.23 -5.54 30.24
C VAL A 159 7.77 -6.88 29.69
N ARG A 160 7.87 -7.03 28.36
CA ARG A 160 7.57 -8.24 27.62
C ARG A 160 8.72 -8.56 26.68
N ASN A 161 9.05 -9.83 26.62
CA ASN A 161 10.02 -10.36 25.70
C ASN A 161 9.31 -10.84 24.43
N THR A 162 9.19 -9.97 23.41
CA THR A 162 8.42 -10.26 22.18
C THR A 162 9.31 -10.33 20.94
N ALA A 163 8.85 -11.06 19.93
CA ALA A 163 9.63 -11.41 18.73
C ALA A 163 10.17 -10.18 18.00
N LEU A 164 9.35 -9.15 17.83
CA LEU A 164 9.69 -7.88 17.18
C LEU A 164 10.00 -6.75 18.18
N GLY A 165 9.81 -7.01 19.47
CA GLY A 165 10.03 -6.03 20.53
C GLY A 165 9.05 -4.86 20.49
N SER A 166 7.78 -5.10 20.15
CA SER A 166 6.74 -4.07 20.19
C SER A 166 6.63 -3.46 21.59
N TYR A 167 6.51 -2.13 21.66
CA TYR A 167 6.36 -1.42 22.93
C TYR A 167 5.59 -0.10 22.81
N PHE A 168 4.71 0.16 23.77
CA PHE A 168 4.07 1.46 23.99
C PHE A 168 5.05 2.45 24.64
N TRP A 169 4.65 3.72 24.76
CA TRP A 169 5.45 4.79 25.38
C TRP A 169 6.75 5.10 24.65
N CYS A 170 6.84 4.74 23.38
CA CYS A 170 7.97 5.09 22.54
C CYS A 170 8.05 6.60 22.37
N GLY A 171 9.24 7.18 22.59
CA GLY A 171 9.42 8.64 22.64
C GLY A 171 8.54 9.34 23.69
N ASP A 172 8.32 8.68 24.85
CA ASP A 172 7.45 9.14 25.95
C ASP A 172 5.96 9.30 25.58
N THR A 173 5.55 8.78 24.42
CA THR A 173 4.19 8.92 23.90
C THR A 173 3.41 7.64 24.13
N GLU A 174 2.42 7.68 25.02
CA GLU A 174 1.68 6.48 25.47
C GLU A 174 1.14 5.60 24.34
N ARG A 175 0.59 6.22 23.30
CA ARG A 175 -0.12 5.54 22.20
C ARG A 175 0.78 5.10 21.06
N LEU A 176 2.05 5.49 21.09
CA LEU A 176 3.00 5.19 20.02
C LEU A 176 3.58 3.80 20.26
N ILE A 177 3.26 2.86 19.35
CA ILE A 177 3.78 1.49 19.37
C ILE A 177 4.97 1.41 18.42
N CYS A 178 6.17 1.27 18.99
CA CYS A 178 7.39 1.09 18.20
C CYS A 178 7.77 -0.39 18.09
N VAL A 179 8.44 -0.75 16.99
CA VAL A 179 8.98 -2.09 16.74
C VAL A 179 10.44 -2.03 16.28
N ASP A 180 11.16 -3.15 16.37
CA ASP A 180 12.47 -3.32 15.76
C ASP A 180 12.33 -3.57 14.25
N LEU A 181 12.83 -2.64 13.42
CA LEU A 181 12.65 -2.72 11.97
C LEU A 181 13.47 -3.84 11.31
N ASP A 182 14.66 -4.16 11.82
CA ASP A 182 15.50 -5.24 11.28
C ASP A 182 14.88 -6.62 11.54
N ARG A 183 14.30 -6.81 12.72
CA ARG A 183 13.52 -8.02 13.04
C ARG A 183 12.25 -8.09 12.22
N THR A 184 11.53 -6.98 12.10
CA THR A 184 10.32 -6.88 11.28
C THR A 184 10.63 -7.32 9.84
N LYS A 185 11.73 -6.84 9.27
CA LYS A 185 12.22 -7.27 7.96
C LYS A 185 12.53 -8.75 7.89
N THR A 186 13.21 -9.30 8.90
CA THR A 186 13.56 -10.73 8.93
C THR A 186 12.31 -11.64 8.84
N TYR A 187 11.17 -11.20 9.38
CA TYR A 187 9.90 -11.91 9.21
C TYR A 187 9.20 -11.57 7.90
N ALA A 188 9.19 -10.30 7.49
CA ALA A 188 8.60 -9.87 6.22
C ALA A 188 9.21 -10.61 5.02
N ASP A 189 10.54 -10.77 5.00
CA ASP A 189 11.28 -11.46 3.93
C ASP A 189 10.94 -12.97 3.82
N LYS A 190 10.14 -13.54 4.74
CA LYS A 190 9.65 -14.91 4.63
C LYS A 190 8.41 -15.02 3.74
N ALA A 191 7.65 -13.94 3.57
CA ALA A 191 6.49 -13.92 2.70
C ALA A 191 6.93 -14.06 1.22
N PRO A 192 6.06 -14.59 0.33
CA PRO A 192 6.37 -14.70 -1.10
C PRO A 192 6.77 -13.37 -1.76
N ALA A 193 6.20 -12.28 -1.24
CA ALA A 193 6.48 -10.91 -1.62
C ALA A 193 5.96 -9.96 -0.53
N THR A 194 6.54 -8.77 -0.45
CA THR A 194 6.11 -7.71 0.46
C THR A 194 6.30 -6.36 -0.21
N ASP A 195 5.22 -5.59 -0.30
CA ASP A 195 5.26 -4.16 -0.67
C ASP A 195 4.96 -3.27 0.55
N LEU A 196 4.16 -3.77 1.50
CA LEU A 196 3.78 -3.11 2.75
C LEU A 196 3.77 -4.09 3.92
N VAL A 197 4.13 -3.60 5.11
CA VAL A 197 4.08 -4.39 6.34
C VAL A 197 3.07 -3.80 7.32
N ILE A 198 2.28 -4.67 7.93
CA ILE A 198 1.42 -4.37 9.06
C ILE A 198 1.86 -5.23 10.24
N VAL A 199 2.17 -4.62 11.39
CA VAL A 199 2.48 -5.34 12.63
C VAL A 199 1.30 -5.24 13.59
N ILE A 200 0.73 -6.39 13.94
CA ILE A 200 -0.34 -6.50 14.94
C ILE A 200 0.30 -6.85 16.28
N SER A 201 0.14 -5.96 17.25
CA SER A 201 0.63 -6.12 18.62
C SER A 201 -0.49 -6.63 19.51
N ASN A 202 -0.29 -7.76 20.19
CA ASN A 202 -1.29 -8.41 21.05
C ASN A 202 -1.66 -7.53 22.26
N SER A 203 -2.68 -6.69 22.14
CA SER A 203 -3.10 -5.73 23.17
C SER A 203 -4.50 -5.16 22.87
N THR A 204 -5.26 -4.86 23.92
CA THR A 204 -6.52 -4.11 23.84
C THR A 204 -6.33 -2.60 23.91
N LYS A 205 -5.15 -2.15 24.35
CA LYS A 205 -4.84 -0.73 24.51
C LYS A 205 -4.71 -0.08 23.15
N TYR A 206 -5.48 0.98 22.89
CA TYR A 206 -5.33 1.77 21.67
C TYR A 206 -3.89 2.26 21.49
N GLY A 207 -3.39 2.13 20.27
CA GLY A 207 -2.11 2.67 19.82
C GLY A 207 -1.70 2.11 18.48
N GLY A 208 -0.62 2.66 17.95
CA GLY A 208 -0.09 2.35 16.64
C GLY A 208 0.83 3.45 16.13
N ALA A 209 1.49 3.18 15.02
CA ALA A 209 2.40 4.10 14.37
C ALA A 209 2.58 3.80 12.88
N GLY A 210 3.01 4.82 12.16
CA GLY A 210 3.41 4.78 10.76
C GLY A 210 4.89 4.99 10.57
N TYR A 211 5.58 4.04 9.94
CA TYR A 211 6.95 4.19 9.50
C TYR A 211 6.97 4.35 7.99
N SER A 212 7.44 5.50 7.52
CA SER A 212 7.53 5.82 6.09
C SER A 212 8.98 5.95 5.62
N GLY A 213 9.19 5.87 4.30
CA GLY A 213 10.50 6.09 3.70
C GLY A 213 11.46 4.89 3.84
N LEU A 214 10.94 3.69 4.08
CA LEU A 214 11.71 2.50 4.37
C LEU A 214 12.24 1.77 3.13
N ALA A 215 11.75 2.11 1.93
CA ALA A 215 12.00 1.35 0.70
C ALA A 215 13.49 1.14 0.39
N ALA A 216 14.34 2.15 0.65
CA ALA A 216 15.77 2.08 0.34
C ALA A 216 16.52 1.04 1.18
N ASP A 217 16.12 0.90 2.45
CA ASP A 217 16.83 0.06 3.42
C ASP A 217 16.18 -1.31 3.58
N TYR A 218 14.85 -1.39 3.44
CA TYR A 218 14.08 -2.58 3.79
C TYR A 218 13.41 -3.28 2.61
N GLY A 219 13.23 -2.60 1.47
CA GLY A 219 12.64 -3.16 0.24
C GLY A 219 11.11 -3.11 0.17
N TYR A 220 10.45 -2.53 1.17
CA TYR A 220 9.00 -2.23 1.20
C TYR A 220 8.78 -0.77 1.62
N ASP A 221 7.63 -0.19 1.29
CA ASP A 221 7.43 1.26 1.37
C ASP A 221 7.27 1.78 2.81
N GLY A 222 6.68 0.98 3.70
CA GLY A 222 6.44 1.35 5.08
C GLY A 222 6.02 0.19 5.99
N VAL A 223 5.98 0.48 7.29
CA VAL A 223 5.44 -0.40 8.34
C VAL A 223 4.34 0.37 9.06
N SER A 224 3.16 -0.24 9.22
CA SER A 224 2.16 0.25 10.17
C SER A 224 2.10 -0.67 11.38
N THR A 225 2.03 -0.12 12.58
CA THR A 225 1.79 -0.87 13.81
C THR A 225 0.40 -0.58 14.33
N LEU A 226 -0.27 -1.59 14.88
CA LEU A 226 -1.58 -1.45 15.51
C LEU A 226 -1.76 -2.47 16.64
N SER A 227 -2.69 -2.19 17.54
CA SER A 227 -3.16 -3.15 18.54
C SER A 227 -4.19 -4.12 17.97
N SER A 228 -4.11 -5.38 18.36
CA SER A 228 -5.01 -6.47 17.93
C SER A 228 -6.47 -6.26 18.30
N ASP A 229 -6.73 -5.83 19.53
CA ASP A 229 -8.07 -5.80 20.12
C ASP A 229 -8.56 -4.36 20.29
N ASN A 230 -8.32 -3.52 19.28
CA ASN A 230 -8.79 -2.14 19.26
C ASN A 230 -9.23 -1.68 17.86
N ASP A 231 -10.53 -1.46 17.69
CA ASP A 231 -11.14 -1.06 16.40
C ASP A 231 -10.58 0.26 15.85
N ARG A 232 -10.13 1.17 16.73
CA ARG A 232 -9.59 2.47 16.32
C ARG A 232 -8.17 2.36 15.79
N SER A 233 -7.39 1.38 16.27
CA SER A 233 -6.02 1.16 15.80
C SER A 233 -5.98 0.72 14.34
N THR A 234 -7.03 0.10 13.81
CA THR A 234 -7.13 -0.28 12.39
C THR A 234 -7.15 0.92 11.45
N LEU A 235 -7.73 2.05 11.89
CA LEU A 235 -7.73 3.27 11.09
C LEU A 235 -6.32 3.84 10.89
N ILE A 236 -5.39 3.55 11.81
CA ILE A 236 -3.97 3.86 11.63
C ILE A 236 -3.43 3.06 10.44
N ALA A 237 -3.65 1.73 10.40
CA ALA A 237 -3.22 0.93 9.25
C ALA A 237 -3.80 1.42 7.91
N ALA A 238 -5.08 1.77 7.88
CA ALA A 238 -5.72 2.32 6.68
C ALA A 238 -5.11 3.66 6.24
N HIS A 239 -4.77 4.54 7.20
CA HIS A 239 -4.08 5.81 6.97
C HIS A 239 -2.66 5.57 6.42
N GLU A 240 -1.85 4.75 7.10
CA GLU A 240 -0.45 4.53 6.74
C GLU A 240 -0.28 3.83 5.38
N MET A 241 -1.16 2.88 5.09
CA MET A 241 -1.22 2.26 3.77
C MET A 241 -1.47 3.31 2.67
N ALA A 242 -2.17 4.39 2.97
CA ALA A 242 -2.52 5.39 1.97
C ALA A 242 -1.35 6.29 1.57
N HIS A 243 -0.39 6.55 2.47
CA HIS A 243 0.87 7.18 2.09
C HIS A 243 1.62 6.35 1.07
N SER A 244 1.77 5.05 1.35
CA SER A 244 2.57 4.17 0.51
C SER A 244 1.90 3.89 -0.82
N VAL A 245 0.60 3.58 -0.79
CA VAL A 245 -0.15 3.23 -1.99
C VAL A 245 -0.53 4.46 -2.79
N GLY A 246 -1.20 5.43 -2.15
CA GLY A 246 -1.78 6.59 -2.82
C GLY A 246 -0.79 7.74 -3.03
N LEU A 247 0.38 7.69 -2.40
CA LEU A 247 1.31 8.83 -2.30
C LEU A 247 0.61 10.05 -1.69
N LEU A 248 -0.27 9.83 -0.71
CA LEU A 248 -0.98 10.91 -0.04
C LEU A 248 -0.07 11.62 0.97
N ALA A 249 -0.23 12.92 1.10
CA ALA A 249 0.28 13.69 2.23
C ALA A 249 -0.67 13.59 3.41
N ASP A 250 -0.17 13.94 4.58
CA ASP A 250 -0.98 14.29 5.73
C ASP A 250 -1.78 15.56 5.48
N GLU A 251 -3.01 15.56 5.99
CA GLU A 251 -3.95 16.68 5.87
C GLU A 251 -4.13 17.43 7.18
N TYR A 252 -3.44 17.05 8.26
CA TYR A 252 -3.40 17.79 9.51
C TYR A 252 -2.24 18.80 9.55
N GLN A 253 -2.30 19.73 10.51
CA GLN A 253 -1.34 20.82 10.67
C GLN A 253 -0.95 21.01 12.12
N TYR A 254 0.22 21.61 12.35
CA TYR A 254 0.69 21.91 13.70
C TYR A 254 0.63 23.40 14.00
N ALA A 255 0.06 23.72 15.15
CA ALA A 255 0.05 25.08 15.66
C ALA A 255 1.47 25.64 15.77
N GLY A 256 1.72 26.79 15.14
CA GLY A 256 3.01 27.48 15.17
C GLY A 256 3.98 27.10 14.05
N TYR A 257 3.61 26.21 13.13
CA TYR A 257 4.40 25.95 11.91
C TYR A 257 4.30 27.10 10.91
N GLY A 258 3.18 27.83 10.91
CA GLY A 258 2.99 29.01 10.06
C GLY A 258 2.90 28.69 8.57
N ASP A 259 3.57 29.51 7.74
CA ASP A 259 3.50 29.45 6.28
C ASP A 259 4.29 28.27 5.70
N TYR A 260 3.66 27.55 4.77
CA TYR A 260 4.29 26.50 3.98
C TYR A 260 5.47 27.06 3.15
N PRO A 261 6.73 26.63 3.41
CA PRO A 261 7.91 27.28 2.84
C PRO A 261 8.38 26.65 1.52
N TYR A 262 7.70 25.61 1.03
CA TYR A 262 8.14 24.81 -0.10
C TYR A 262 7.35 25.13 -1.38
N PRO A 263 7.86 24.72 -2.56
CA PRO A 263 7.07 24.75 -3.79
C PRO A 263 5.86 23.82 -3.76
N GLU A 264 5.01 23.92 -4.80
CA GLU A 264 3.85 23.04 -5.01
C GLU A 264 4.19 21.56 -4.73
N PRO A 265 3.59 20.93 -3.69
CA PRO A 265 3.92 19.57 -3.30
C PRO A 265 3.57 18.58 -4.42
N ALA A 266 4.25 17.43 -4.47
CA ALA A 266 3.94 16.38 -5.44
C ALA A 266 2.68 15.58 -5.07
N TYR A 267 2.28 15.59 -3.79
CA TYR A 267 1.16 14.83 -3.27
C TYR A 267 -0.17 15.21 -3.93
N PRO A 268 -1.04 14.26 -4.26
CA PRO A 268 -2.28 14.53 -4.99
C PRO A 268 -3.36 15.20 -4.12
N ASN A 269 -3.26 15.11 -2.79
CA ASN A 269 -4.19 15.70 -1.82
C ASN A 269 -3.63 16.92 -1.07
N ALA A 270 -2.53 17.51 -1.53
CA ALA A 270 -2.01 18.78 -1.01
C ALA A 270 -1.62 19.73 -2.16
N SER A 271 -1.80 21.04 -1.97
CA SER A 271 -1.45 22.05 -2.98
C SER A 271 -1.31 23.46 -2.40
N THR A 272 -0.35 24.23 -2.88
CA THR A 272 -0.21 25.67 -2.61
C THR A 272 -1.14 26.52 -3.48
N LEU A 273 -1.88 25.91 -4.41
CA LEU A 273 -2.83 26.60 -5.29
C LEU A 273 -4.18 26.77 -4.60
N THR A 274 -4.86 27.88 -4.90
CA THR A 274 -6.28 28.04 -4.56
C THR A 274 -7.17 27.22 -5.50
N ALA A 275 -8.42 26.99 -5.11
CA ALA A 275 -9.40 26.29 -5.96
C ALA A 275 -9.56 26.93 -7.36
N GLY A 276 -9.58 28.27 -7.42
CA GLY A 276 -9.69 29.00 -8.69
C GLY A 276 -8.47 28.80 -9.60
N GLU A 277 -7.26 28.76 -9.02
CA GLU A 277 -6.04 28.51 -9.78
C GLU A 277 -5.94 27.07 -10.27
N MET A 278 -6.35 26.09 -9.45
CA MET A 278 -6.44 24.70 -9.89
C MET A 278 -7.40 24.56 -11.06
N ALA A 279 -8.60 25.15 -10.96
CA ALA A 279 -9.59 25.15 -12.03
C ALA A 279 -9.06 25.77 -13.33
N ALA A 280 -8.38 26.92 -13.24
CA ALA A 280 -7.81 27.60 -14.40
C ALA A 280 -6.65 26.83 -15.05
N LYS A 281 -5.84 26.13 -14.25
CA LYS A 281 -4.67 25.36 -14.72
C LYS A 281 -5.00 23.90 -15.06
N HIS A 282 -6.22 23.43 -14.77
CA HIS A 282 -6.62 22.02 -14.90
C HIS A 282 -5.64 21.05 -14.22
N THR A 283 -5.22 21.37 -12.99
CA THR A 283 -4.23 20.59 -12.23
C THR A 283 -4.79 20.13 -10.89
N LYS A 284 -4.06 19.23 -10.21
CA LYS A 284 -4.43 18.67 -8.91
C LYS A 284 -5.84 18.07 -8.95
N TRP A 285 -6.73 18.47 -8.05
CA TRP A 285 -8.10 18.00 -8.00
C TRP A 285 -9.11 18.95 -8.66
N ALA A 286 -8.68 19.75 -9.65
CA ALA A 286 -9.56 20.64 -10.39
C ALA A 286 -10.83 19.95 -10.91
N SER A 287 -10.73 18.69 -11.33
CA SER A 287 -11.86 17.88 -11.82
C SER A 287 -12.86 17.49 -10.74
N TRP A 288 -12.55 17.67 -9.47
CA TRP A 288 -13.39 17.33 -8.33
C TRP A 288 -13.98 18.56 -7.61
N LEU A 289 -13.49 19.76 -7.88
CA LEU A 289 -13.96 20.98 -7.21
C LEU A 289 -15.50 21.14 -7.29
N GLY A 290 -16.13 21.38 -6.14
CA GLY A 290 -17.58 21.54 -5.99
C GLY A 290 -18.37 20.23 -5.87
N GLU A 291 -17.72 19.08 -5.98
CA GLU A 291 -18.39 17.78 -5.83
C GLU A 291 -18.69 17.47 -4.36
N PRO A 292 -19.87 16.89 -4.03
CA PRO A 292 -20.14 16.35 -2.71
C PRO A 292 -19.15 15.22 -2.37
N ASP A 293 -18.52 15.30 -1.19
CA ASP A 293 -17.47 14.38 -0.80
C ASP A 293 -17.96 13.32 0.22
N PRO A 294 -17.57 12.04 0.09
CA PRO A 294 -17.87 10.99 1.06
C PRO A 294 -17.30 11.24 2.47
N SER A 295 -16.23 12.02 2.63
CA SER A 295 -15.73 12.43 3.95
C SER A 295 -16.53 13.60 4.56
N GLY A 296 -17.50 14.14 3.82
CA GLY A 296 -18.41 15.20 4.23
C GLY A 296 -18.14 16.52 3.50
N GLY A 297 -19.19 17.32 3.34
CA GLY A 297 -19.11 18.63 2.68
C GLY A 297 -18.91 18.52 1.16
N VAL A 298 -18.18 19.48 0.60
CA VAL A 298 -17.85 19.54 -0.83
C VAL A 298 -16.34 19.71 -1.01
N VAL A 299 -15.82 19.20 -2.11
CA VAL A 299 -14.41 19.36 -2.47
C VAL A 299 -14.14 20.84 -2.79
N GLY A 300 -13.15 21.41 -2.10
CA GLY A 300 -12.70 22.79 -2.23
C GLY A 300 -11.18 22.87 -2.14
N ALA A 301 -10.66 23.95 -1.58
CA ALA A 301 -9.24 24.08 -1.20
C ALA A 301 -9.23 24.72 0.19
N PHE A 302 -9.12 23.86 1.21
CA PHE A 302 -9.18 24.24 2.62
C PHE A 302 -7.77 24.47 3.13
N GLU A 303 -7.49 25.65 3.68
CA GLU A 303 -6.16 25.99 4.17
C GLU A 303 -5.77 25.11 5.38
N GLY A 304 -4.50 24.72 5.42
CA GLY A 304 -3.93 23.79 6.41
C GLY A 304 -3.80 22.38 5.84
N ALA A 305 -2.55 21.92 5.67
CA ALA A 305 -2.19 20.57 5.22
C ALA A 305 -0.68 20.38 5.35
N ASP A 306 -0.19 19.15 5.16
CA ASP A 306 1.24 18.84 5.12
C ASP A 306 2.01 19.50 6.29
N TYR A 307 1.39 19.49 7.48
CA TYR A 307 1.88 20.05 8.74
C TYR A 307 1.82 21.57 8.91
N TYR A 308 1.56 22.36 7.85
CA TYR A 308 1.58 23.83 7.89
C TYR A 308 0.17 24.43 7.96
N GLU A 309 0.04 25.54 8.67
CA GLU A 309 -1.24 26.23 8.89
C GLU A 309 -1.68 27.06 7.69
N HIS A 310 -0.72 27.61 6.93
CA HIS A 310 -0.97 28.58 5.89
C HIS A 310 -0.24 28.25 4.58
N GLY A 311 -0.79 28.70 3.44
CA GLY A 311 -0.12 28.60 2.14
C GLY A 311 -0.15 27.23 1.48
N VAL A 312 -0.76 26.23 2.10
CA VAL A 312 -1.02 24.90 1.54
C VAL A 312 -2.44 24.46 1.91
N HIS A 313 -3.07 23.72 1.01
CA HIS A 313 -4.48 23.37 1.09
C HIS A 313 -4.70 21.87 0.96
N ARG A 314 -5.69 21.35 1.69
CA ARG A 314 -6.29 20.03 1.51
C ARG A 314 -7.63 20.11 0.76
N PRO A 315 -8.16 19.00 0.22
CA PRO A 315 -9.34 19.06 -0.65
C PRO A 315 -10.66 19.20 0.10
N THR A 316 -10.72 18.75 1.35
CA THR A 316 -11.94 18.71 2.17
C THR A 316 -11.65 19.17 3.59
N GLU A 317 -12.69 19.55 4.33
CA GLU A 317 -12.51 19.94 5.74
C GLU A 317 -11.86 18.80 6.55
N ASN A 318 -12.23 17.54 6.27
CA ASN A 318 -11.71 16.37 6.95
C ASN A 318 -11.56 15.17 5.99
N SER A 319 -10.71 14.22 6.36
CA SER A 319 -10.58 12.89 5.76
C SER A 319 -9.78 11.99 6.72
N ILE A 320 -9.68 10.70 6.43
CA ILE A 320 -8.81 9.79 7.20
C ILE A 320 -7.32 10.21 7.15
N MET A 321 -6.88 10.96 6.13
CA MET A 321 -5.53 11.54 6.08
C MET A 321 -5.34 12.74 7.02
N ARG A 322 -6.41 13.19 7.68
CA ARG A 322 -6.37 14.27 8.67
C ARG A 322 -6.60 13.75 10.07
N ALA A 323 -7.72 13.05 10.31
CA ALA A 323 -8.14 12.63 11.64
C ALA A 323 -8.93 11.31 11.63
N LEU A 324 -8.87 10.56 12.74
CA LEU A 324 -9.49 9.22 12.86
C LEU A 324 -10.94 9.24 13.35
N ASN A 325 -11.57 10.41 13.41
CA ASN A 325 -13.02 10.52 13.62
C ASN A 325 -13.84 10.18 12.35
N THR A 326 -13.17 9.84 11.25
CA THR A 326 -13.74 9.36 10.00
C THR A 326 -12.90 8.22 9.45
N ASP A 327 -13.54 7.30 8.73
CA ASP A 327 -12.91 6.21 7.97
C ASP A 327 -12.83 6.53 6.47
N ARG A 328 -13.20 7.75 6.06
CA ARG A 328 -13.38 8.11 4.65
C ARG A 328 -12.19 8.89 4.10
N PHE A 329 -11.65 8.41 2.98
CA PHE A 329 -10.83 9.22 2.08
C PHE A 329 -11.71 10.22 1.32
N ASN A 330 -11.19 11.43 1.10
CA ASN A 330 -11.77 12.38 0.17
C ASN A 330 -11.64 11.90 -1.29
N LEU A 331 -12.38 12.50 -2.22
CA LEU A 331 -12.42 12.08 -3.63
C LEU A 331 -11.05 12.12 -4.31
N PRO A 332 -10.21 13.18 -4.14
CA PRO A 332 -8.86 13.19 -4.71
C PRO A 332 -7.96 12.09 -4.13
N GLY A 333 -8.00 11.88 -2.82
CA GLY A 333 -7.27 10.81 -2.14
C GLY A 333 -7.71 9.43 -2.64
N ARG A 334 -9.02 9.21 -2.78
CA ARG A 334 -9.57 7.97 -3.33
C ARG A 334 -9.10 7.70 -4.76
N GLU A 335 -9.11 8.70 -5.64
CA GLU A 335 -8.61 8.54 -7.01
C GLU A 335 -7.12 8.20 -7.01
N ALA A 336 -6.33 8.87 -6.17
CA ALA A 336 -4.89 8.61 -6.03
C ALA A 336 -4.59 7.21 -5.49
N MET A 337 -5.40 6.72 -4.54
CA MET A 337 -5.34 5.34 -4.05
C MET A 337 -5.64 4.33 -5.15
N ILE A 338 -6.68 4.55 -5.96
CA ILE A 338 -6.98 3.70 -7.13
C ILE A 338 -5.80 3.69 -8.10
N ALA A 339 -5.20 4.85 -8.38
CA ALA A 339 -3.99 4.94 -9.18
C ALA A 339 -2.85 4.11 -8.58
N GLY A 340 -2.71 4.13 -7.25
CA GLY A 340 -1.76 3.33 -6.48
C GLY A 340 -1.94 1.83 -6.67
N PHE A 341 -3.16 1.32 -6.51
CA PHE A 341 -3.44 -0.09 -6.70
C PHE A 341 -3.03 -0.55 -8.11
N TYR A 342 -3.36 0.23 -9.14
CA TYR A 342 -3.00 -0.09 -10.52
C TYR A 342 -1.54 0.17 -10.90
N ARG A 343 -0.75 0.89 -10.09
CA ARG A 343 0.71 0.97 -10.27
C ARG A 343 1.40 -0.35 -9.92
N SER A 344 0.84 -1.09 -8.95
CA SER A 344 1.45 -2.31 -8.41
C SER A 344 0.71 -3.59 -8.82
N ALA A 345 -0.51 -3.49 -9.35
CA ALA A 345 -1.34 -4.64 -9.66
C ALA A 345 -2.04 -4.58 -11.03
N ASN A 346 -2.30 -5.76 -11.59
CA ASN A 346 -2.98 -5.95 -12.86
C ASN A 346 -4.38 -6.56 -12.65
N ALA A 347 -5.42 -5.94 -13.22
CA ALA A 347 -6.77 -6.51 -13.18
C ALA A 347 -6.99 -7.67 -14.16
N LEU A 348 -6.10 -7.81 -15.16
CA LEU A 348 -6.10 -8.92 -16.12
C LEU A 348 -4.78 -9.69 -16.03
N THR A 349 -4.85 -11.02 -15.90
CA THR A 349 -3.68 -11.91 -15.96
C THR A 349 -3.89 -12.91 -17.11
N PRO A 350 -2.96 -13.04 -18.08
CA PRO A 350 -3.06 -14.05 -19.13
C PRO A 350 -2.89 -15.45 -18.54
N LEU A 351 -3.81 -16.37 -18.86
CA LEU A 351 -3.73 -17.79 -18.45
C LEU A 351 -3.08 -18.67 -19.52
N VAL A 352 -2.66 -18.06 -20.63
CA VAL A 352 -2.01 -18.70 -21.76
C VAL A 352 -0.78 -17.87 -22.09
N ASP A 353 0.36 -18.53 -22.23
CA ASP A 353 1.64 -17.90 -22.55
C ASP A 353 1.52 -16.99 -23.78
N THR A 354 1.78 -15.69 -23.57
CA THR A 354 1.71 -14.63 -24.58
C THR A 354 2.94 -14.60 -25.48
N SER A 355 4.04 -15.25 -25.08
CA SER A 355 5.28 -15.32 -25.86
C SER A 355 5.22 -16.39 -26.95
N ALA A 356 4.43 -17.45 -26.75
CA ALA A 356 4.23 -18.51 -27.72
C ALA A 356 3.33 -18.07 -28.88
N THR A 357 3.62 -18.55 -30.09
CA THR A 357 2.70 -18.39 -31.22
C THR A 357 1.53 -19.38 -31.08
N ALA A 358 0.32 -18.85 -31.00
CA ALA A 358 -0.90 -19.65 -30.93
C ALA A 358 -1.47 -19.95 -32.33
N SER A 359 -2.16 -21.08 -32.47
CA SER A 359 -2.98 -21.32 -33.66
C SER A 359 -4.34 -20.62 -33.52
N ARG A 360 -5.04 -20.39 -34.63
CA ARG A 360 -6.40 -19.82 -34.60
C ARG A 360 -7.45 -20.70 -33.88
N PHE A 361 -7.08 -21.93 -33.54
CA PHE A 361 -7.89 -22.89 -32.79
C PHE A 361 -7.39 -23.11 -31.35
N THR A 362 -6.30 -22.45 -30.97
CA THR A 362 -5.85 -22.43 -29.58
C THR A 362 -6.82 -21.58 -28.76
N ARG A 363 -7.31 -22.14 -27.65
CA ARG A 363 -8.18 -21.41 -26.73
C ARG A 363 -7.34 -20.42 -25.93
N LEU A 364 -7.57 -19.12 -26.16
CA LEU A 364 -6.98 -18.07 -25.34
C LEU A 364 -7.85 -17.84 -24.10
N ALA A 365 -7.22 -17.58 -22.97
CA ALA A 365 -7.90 -17.36 -21.70
C ALA A 365 -7.17 -16.31 -20.85
N VAL A 366 -7.96 -15.54 -20.11
CA VAL A 366 -7.51 -14.53 -19.14
C VAL A 366 -8.25 -14.72 -17.82
N GLY A 367 -7.54 -14.51 -16.72
CA GLY A 367 -8.09 -14.32 -15.39
C GLY A 367 -8.37 -12.84 -15.16
N LEU A 368 -9.45 -12.56 -14.43
CA LEU A 368 -9.75 -11.21 -13.96
C LEU A 368 -9.60 -11.19 -12.44
N ALA A 369 -9.01 -10.11 -11.91
CA ALA A 369 -9.05 -9.85 -10.48
C ALA A 369 -10.51 -9.75 -10.02
N ASP A 370 -10.83 -10.37 -8.87
CA ASP A 370 -12.15 -10.29 -8.26
C ASP A 370 -12.28 -8.97 -7.50
N LEU A 371 -12.58 -7.90 -8.24
CA LEU A 371 -12.73 -6.57 -7.66
C LEU A 371 -14.03 -6.53 -6.84
N GLY A 372 -13.93 -6.07 -5.58
CA GLY A 372 -15.03 -6.06 -4.63
C GLY A 372 -16.19 -5.15 -5.07
N PRO A 373 -17.37 -5.29 -4.41
CA PRO A 373 -18.50 -4.42 -4.68
C PRO A 373 -18.15 -2.96 -4.31
N GLY A 374 -18.70 -2.00 -5.05
CA GLY A 374 -18.52 -0.58 -4.73
C GLY A 374 -18.18 0.26 -5.96
N LEU A 375 -16.95 0.76 -6.01
CA LEU A 375 -16.44 1.75 -6.97
C LEU A 375 -15.99 1.13 -8.30
N SER A 376 -15.32 -0.02 -8.26
CA SER A 376 -14.63 -0.62 -9.41
C SER A 376 -15.60 -1.04 -10.51
N ARG A 377 -15.25 -0.83 -11.79
CA ARG A 377 -16.08 -1.17 -12.95
C ARG A 377 -15.22 -1.75 -14.08
N PRO A 378 -14.60 -2.94 -13.90
CA PRO A 378 -13.72 -3.53 -14.90
C PRO A 378 -14.50 -3.95 -16.16
N ARG A 379 -13.96 -3.62 -17.33
CA ARG A 379 -14.54 -3.95 -18.65
C ARG A 379 -13.52 -4.68 -19.52
N LEU A 380 -13.74 -5.98 -19.72
CA LEU A 380 -12.94 -6.80 -20.62
C LEU A 380 -13.42 -6.68 -22.08
N ARG A 381 -12.49 -6.35 -22.97
CA ARG A 381 -12.68 -6.27 -24.43
C ARG A 381 -11.61 -7.08 -25.16
N TRP A 382 -11.95 -7.56 -26.35
CA TRP A 382 -11.04 -8.29 -27.23
C TRP A 382 -10.88 -7.57 -28.56
N TYR A 383 -9.69 -7.66 -29.14
CA TYR A 383 -9.32 -7.01 -30.38
C TYR A 383 -8.58 -7.98 -31.31
N VAL A 384 -8.83 -7.87 -32.61
CA VAL A 384 -8.05 -8.52 -33.67
C VAL A 384 -7.42 -7.44 -34.53
N ASP A 385 -6.09 -7.40 -34.57
CA ASP A 385 -5.30 -6.38 -35.29
C ASP A 385 -5.77 -4.94 -34.96
N GLY A 386 -6.09 -4.69 -33.69
CA GLY A 386 -6.56 -3.39 -33.19
C GLY A 386 -8.05 -3.10 -33.39
N ARG A 387 -8.81 -3.97 -34.08
CA ARG A 387 -10.27 -3.83 -34.23
C ARG A 387 -11.02 -4.62 -33.18
N GLU A 388 -11.97 -3.98 -32.48
CA GLU A 388 -12.74 -4.62 -31.41
C GLU A 388 -13.60 -5.77 -31.95
N ALA A 389 -13.51 -6.93 -31.32
CA ALA A 389 -14.40 -8.06 -31.49
C ALA A 389 -15.58 -7.93 -30.49
N GLY A 390 -16.58 -7.11 -30.82
CA GLY A 390 -17.69 -6.76 -29.93
C GLY A 390 -18.48 -7.96 -29.38
N GLN A 391 -18.57 -9.05 -30.15
CA GLN A 391 -19.21 -10.31 -29.75
C GLN A 391 -18.48 -11.06 -28.62
N ALA A 392 -17.28 -10.62 -28.25
CA ALA A 392 -16.46 -11.22 -27.21
C ALA A 392 -16.31 -10.35 -25.95
N ARG A 393 -17.02 -9.21 -25.87
CA ARG A 393 -17.06 -8.38 -24.66
C ARG A 393 -17.40 -9.23 -23.42
N GLY A 394 -16.61 -9.08 -22.36
CA GLY A 394 -16.77 -9.80 -21.10
C GLY A 394 -16.39 -11.29 -21.12
N LYS A 395 -16.03 -11.89 -22.26
CA LYS A 395 -15.64 -13.30 -22.30
C LYS A 395 -14.21 -13.49 -21.80
N THR A 396 -14.02 -14.29 -20.76
CA THR A 396 -12.68 -14.63 -20.22
C THR A 396 -11.95 -15.69 -21.02
N SER A 397 -12.64 -16.37 -21.94
CA SER A 397 -12.03 -17.33 -22.87
C SER A 397 -12.63 -17.24 -24.26
N VAL A 398 -11.77 -17.30 -25.28
CA VAL A 398 -12.14 -17.12 -26.69
C VAL A 398 -11.32 -18.04 -27.61
N LEU A 399 -11.86 -18.30 -28.79
CA LEU A 399 -11.09 -18.87 -29.91
C LEU A 399 -10.79 -17.75 -30.90
N PRO A 400 -9.52 -17.54 -31.33
CA PRO A 400 -9.19 -16.51 -32.31
C PRO A 400 -10.01 -16.61 -33.59
N ALA A 401 -10.30 -17.83 -34.07
CA ALA A 401 -11.17 -18.03 -35.23
C ALA A 401 -12.59 -17.44 -35.02
N ALA A 402 -13.15 -17.54 -33.81
CA ALA A 402 -14.45 -16.97 -33.45
C ALA A 402 -14.41 -15.44 -33.25
N LEU A 403 -13.21 -14.87 -33.08
CA LEU A 403 -13.00 -13.42 -33.10
C LEU A 403 -12.90 -12.86 -34.53
N GLY A 404 -12.84 -13.73 -35.54
CA GLY A 404 -12.69 -13.34 -36.94
C GLY A 404 -11.26 -13.35 -37.46
N VAL A 405 -10.29 -13.97 -36.74
CA VAL A 405 -8.93 -14.15 -37.24
C VAL A 405 -8.95 -14.97 -38.55
N PRO A 406 -8.48 -14.41 -39.68
CA PRO A 406 -8.48 -15.09 -40.98
C PRO A 406 -7.70 -16.41 -41.02
N ALA A 407 -8.03 -17.27 -41.98
CA ALA A 407 -7.29 -18.51 -42.26
C ALA A 407 -6.11 -18.28 -43.25
N ASP A 408 -5.53 -17.09 -43.23
CA ASP A 408 -4.42 -16.73 -44.13
C ASP A 408 -3.05 -17.11 -43.52
N LYS A 409 -1.97 -16.89 -44.26
CA LYS A 409 -0.61 -17.26 -43.81
C LYS A 409 0.06 -16.18 -42.95
N ARG A 410 -0.62 -15.06 -42.67
CA ARG A 410 -0.07 -13.94 -41.92
C ARG A 410 -0.22 -14.19 -40.42
N ALA A 411 0.61 -13.48 -39.66
CA ALA A 411 0.45 -13.40 -38.22
C ALA A 411 -0.56 -12.30 -37.89
N HIS A 412 -1.50 -12.61 -37.02
CA HIS A 412 -2.49 -11.68 -36.49
C HIS A 412 -2.24 -11.44 -35.00
N LYS A 413 -2.55 -10.24 -34.52
CA LYS A 413 -2.51 -9.93 -33.09
C LYS A 413 -3.90 -10.05 -32.50
N VAL A 414 -4.04 -10.91 -31.49
CA VAL A 414 -5.24 -10.95 -30.67
C VAL A 414 -4.90 -10.34 -29.32
N THR A 415 -5.63 -9.29 -28.92
CA THR A 415 -5.40 -8.58 -27.66
C THR A 415 -6.63 -8.64 -26.79
N ALA A 416 -6.47 -9.01 -25.53
CA ALA A 416 -7.45 -8.80 -24.47
C ALA A 416 -7.04 -7.56 -23.67
N THR A 417 -7.99 -6.68 -23.38
CA THR A 417 -7.76 -5.46 -22.59
C THR A 417 -8.85 -5.34 -21.54
N VAL A 418 -8.44 -5.09 -20.30
CA VAL A 418 -9.35 -4.64 -19.23
C VAL A 418 -9.11 -3.17 -18.97
N VAL A 419 -10.21 -2.43 -18.85
CA VAL A 419 -10.20 -1.04 -18.39
C VAL A 419 -11.19 -0.94 -17.24
N ASP A 420 -10.76 -0.42 -16.08
CA ASP A 420 -11.72 0.04 -15.08
C ASP A 420 -12.36 1.34 -15.56
N THR A 421 -13.69 1.33 -15.72
CA THR A 421 -14.48 2.50 -16.16
C THR A 421 -15.14 3.24 -15.00
N THR A 422 -14.65 3.07 -13.77
CA THR A 422 -15.20 3.71 -12.57
C THR A 422 -15.28 5.22 -12.72
N SER A 423 -16.34 5.85 -12.20
CA SER A 423 -16.44 7.31 -12.11
C SER A 423 -15.57 7.89 -10.98
N ALA A 424 -14.99 7.05 -10.12
CA ALA A 424 -14.04 7.43 -9.07
C ALA A 424 -12.66 7.83 -9.63
N VAL A 425 -12.47 7.76 -10.95
CA VAL A 425 -11.28 8.23 -11.67
C VAL A 425 -11.74 9.26 -12.70
N ARG A 426 -11.23 10.50 -12.65
CA ARG A 426 -11.51 11.57 -13.60
C ARG A 426 -10.25 12.00 -14.36
N SER A 427 -9.08 11.80 -13.78
CA SER A 427 -7.79 12.09 -14.41
C SER A 427 -7.55 11.15 -15.60
N PRO A 428 -7.28 11.68 -16.80
CA PRO A 428 -6.90 10.86 -17.96
C PRO A 428 -5.63 10.04 -17.70
N ALA A 429 -4.64 10.63 -17.01
CA ALA A 429 -3.40 9.93 -16.69
C ALA A 429 -3.63 8.74 -15.73
N VAL A 430 -4.53 8.89 -14.75
CA VAL A 430 -4.92 7.77 -13.88
C VAL A 430 -5.73 6.74 -14.66
N ARG A 431 -6.60 7.16 -15.58
CA ARG A 431 -7.38 6.25 -16.43
C ARG A 431 -6.50 5.33 -17.26
N ASP A 432 -5.38 5.83 -17.77
CA ASP A 432 -4.42 5.03 -18.52
C ASP A 432 -3.76 3.96 -17.64
N LEU A 433 -3.53 4.25 -16.35
CA LEU A 433 -3.02 3.27 -15.38
C LEU A 433 -4.05 2.18 -15.06
N THR A 434 -5.34 2.52 -15.00
CA THR A 434 -6.41 1.57 -14.69
C THR A 434 -6.77 0.64 -15.85
N SER A 435 -5.83 0.39 -16.76
CA SER A 435 -5.99 -0.43 -17.95
C SER A 435 -4.76 -1.29 -18.19
N ASN A 436 -4.97 -2.59 -18.39
CA ASN A 436 -3.89 -3.50 -18.75
C ASN A 436 -4.33 -4.51 -19.82
N SER A 437 -3.37 -5.02 -20.60
CA SER A 437 -3.63 -5.84 -21.78
C SER A 437 -2.70 -7.04 -21.89
N ALA A 438 -3.21 -8.11 -22.49
CA ALA A 438 -2.44 -9.27 -22.93
C ALA A 438 -2.60 -9.46 -24.45
N THR A 439 -1.50 -9.68 -25.16
CA THR A 439 -1.48 -9.84 -26.61
C THR A 439 -0.82 -11.15 -27.01
N TRP A 440 -1.50 -11.92 -27.85
CA TRP A 440 -0.99 -13.15 -28.46
C TRP A 440 -0.75 -12.95 -29.95
N THR A 441 0.33 -13.55 -30.46
CA THR A 441 0.55 -13.71 -31.90
C THR A 441 -0.14 -14.99 -32.36
N VAL A 442 -1.07 -14.87 -33.30
CA VAL A 442 -1.87 -15.98 -33.82
C VAL A 442 -1.56 -16.25 -35.29
N ARG A 443 -1.37 -17.52 -35.66
CA ARG A 443 -1.21 -17.99 -37.05
C ARG A 443 -2.21 -19.11 -37.37
N ARG A 444 -2.31 -19.46 -38.65
CA ARG A 444 -3.16 -20.56 -39.14
C ARG A 444 -2.83 -21.89 -38.48
#